data_AF-A0A5B2XUY9-F1
#
_entry.id   AF-A0A5B2XUY9-F1
#
_cell.length_a   1.000
_cell.length_b   1.000
_cell.length_c   1.000
_cell.angle_alpha   90.00
_cell.angle_beta   90.00
_cell.angle_gamma   90.00
#
_symmetry.space_group_name_H-M   'P 1'
#
loop_
_entity.id
_entity.type
_entity.pdbx_description
1 polymer ?
#
loop_
_entity_poly.entity_id
_entity_poly.type
_entity_poly.pdbx_seq_one_letter_code
_entity_poly.pdbx_strand_id
1 'polypeptide(L)'
;MGLKRTAAGLAVVVGGVVGLSLISRGCQAFLKSDGATVQAYYHAIGSGDTAKACGLLGDAGRAKLQAERQEPTCEDAVRSLTASLDQAKRDQLVNGEITVNDSASTFSRKEITLTDGDVLGYVVIVLEVHNGREAITDWGRESQQIFSGG
;
A
#
# COMPACT_ATOMS: atom_id res chain seq x y z
N MET A 1 -32.83 33.86 -59.56
CA MET A 1 -31.76 33.73 -58.55
C MET A 1 -32.42 33.27 -57.25
N GLY A 2 -32.19 32.13 -56.62
CA GLY A 2 -31.31 30.99 -56.83
C GLY A 2 -31.51 30.13 -55.57
N LEU A 3 -32.43 29.17 -55.65
CA LEU A 3 -32.78 28.24 -54.57
C LEU A 3 -31.58 27.29 -54.36
N LYS A 4 -30.96 27.27 -53.18
CA LYS A 4 -29.99 26.22 -52.81
C LYS A 4 -30.58 25.33 -51.73
N ARG A 5 -30.96 24.12 -52.15
CA ARG A 5 -31.26 22.97 -51.29
C ARG A 5 -29.98 22.18 -51.00
N THR A 6 -30.04 21.44 -49.89
CA THR A 6 -29.18 20.31 -49.45
C THR A 6 -27.76 20.65 -48.98
N ALA A 7 -27.19 20.00 -47.96
CA ALA A 7 -27.63 19.10 -46.89
C ALA A 7 -26.38 18.84 -46.00
N ALA A 8 -26.61 18.32 -44.79
CA ALA A 8 -25.64 17.74 -43.86
C ALA A 8 -24.67 18.73 -43.17
N GLY A 9 -24.35 18.63 -41.88
CA GLY A 9 -24.56 17.54 -40.95
C GLY A 9 -24.86 18.05 -39.54
N LEU A 10 -25.66 17.25 -38.86
CA LEU A 10 -26.00 17.32 -37.46
C LEU A 10 -24.72 17.21 -36.62
N ALA A 11 -24.28 18.30 -35.99
CA ALA A 11 -23.32 18.25 -34.88
C ALA A 11 -24.08 18.58 -33.60
N VAL A 12 -24.92 17.64 -33.16
CA VAL A 12 -25.36 17.59 -31.76
C VAL A 12 -24.14 17.16 -30.97
N VAL A 13 -23.35 18.12 -30.52
CA VAL A 13 -22.39 17.89 -29.45
C VAL A 13 -23.25 17.60 -28.22
N VAL A 14 -23.35 16.32 -27.88
CA VAL A 14 -23.82 15.85 -26.58
C VAL A 14 -22.80 16.35 -25.56
N GLY A 15 -22.98 17.61 -25.17
CA GLY A 15 -22.20 18.27 -24.15
C GLY A 15 -22.62 17.74 -22.79
N GLY A 16 -21.71 17.01 -22.16
CA GLY A 16 -21.52 17.13 -20.72
C GLY A 16 -22.30 16.18 -19.82
N VAL A 17 -22.27 14.86 -20.07
CA VAL A 17 -22.39 13.88 -18.96
C VAL A 17 -21.53 12.63 -19.25
N VAL A 18 -20.21 12.79 -19.39
CA VAL A 18 -19.27 11.65 -19.34
C VAL A 18 -18.05 12.08 -18.52
N GLY A 19 -18.25 12.28 -17.21
CA GLY A 19 -17.20 12.83 -16.35
C GLY A 19 -17.24 12.34 -14.92
N LEU A 20 -17.83 11.18 -14.62
CA LEU A 20 -17.95 10.71 -13.24
C LEU A 20 -17.68 9.22 -13.00
N SER A 21 -17.16 8.49 -13.99
CA SER A 21 -16.89 7.04 -13.84
C SER A 21 -15.41 6.65 -13.91
N LEU A 22 -14.50 7.61 -14.16
CA LEU A 22 -13.05 7.34 -14.25
C LEU A 22 -12.26 7.70 -12.99
N ILE A 23 -12.84 8.45 -12.05
CA ILE A 23 -12.15 8.89 -10.83
C ILE A 23 -11.95 7.72 -9.85
N SER A 24 -12.93 6.81 -9.76
CA SER A 24 -12.87 5.68 -8.82
C SER A 24 -11.81 4.63 -9.17
N ARG A 25 -11.59 4.36 -10.47
CA ARG A 25 -10.52 3.44 -10.92
C ARG A 25 -9.12 4.02 -10.71
N GLY A 26 -8.97 5.33 -10.85
CA GLY A 26 -7.71 6.04 -10.60
C GLY A 26 -7.30 6.00 -9.14
N CYS A 27 -8.23 6.26 -8.21
CA CYS A 27 -7.96 6.17 -6.76
C CYS A 27 -7.59 4.75 -6.32
N GLN A 28 -8.31 3.71 -6.77
CA GLN A 28 -7.96 2.34 -6.36
C GLN A 28 -6.63 1.84 -6.95
N ALA A 29 -6.32 2.19 -8.20
CA ALA A 29 -5.02 1.85 -8.79
C ALA A 29 -3.86 2.61 -8.10
N PHE A 30 -4.10 3.86 -7.71
CA PHE A 30 -3.14 4.68 -6.96
C PHE A 30 -2.87 4.10 -5.57
N LEU A 31 -3.92 3.76 -4.80
CA LEU A 31 -3.78 3.14 -3.48
C LEU A 31 -3.12 1.75 -3.54
N LYS A 32 -3.42 0.97 -4.59
CA LYS A 32 -2.77 -0.33 -4.85
C LYS A 32 -1.28 -0.17 -5.18
N SER A 33 -0.92 0.87 -5.93
CA SER A 33 0.48 1.21 -6.21
C SER A 33 1.19 1.67 -4.93
N ASP A 34 0.52 2.49 -4.12
CA ASP A 34 1.09 3.02 -2.88
C ASP A 34 1.36 1.91 -1.86
N GLY A 35 0.52 0.88 -1.81
CA GLY A 35 0.69 -0.27 -0.93
C GLY A 35 1.63 -1.37 -1.44
N ALA A 36 2.24 -1.25 -2.62
CA ALA A 36 2.92 -2.37 -3.27
C ALA A 36 4.10 -2.95 -2.43
N THR A 37 4.88 -2.10 -1.78
CA THR A 37 5.98 -2.50 -0.89
C THR A 37 5.44 -3.27 0.33
N VAL A 38 4.33 -2.80 0.90
CA VAL A 38 3.64 -3.45 2.02
C VAL A 38 3.08 -4.80 1.59
N GLN A 39 2.40 -4.87 0.44
CA GLN A 39 1.88 -6.12 -0.11
C GLN A 39 3.00 -7.15 -0.33
N ALA A 40 4.14 -6.72 -0.87
CA ALA A 40 5.28 -7.58 -1.09
C ALA A 40 5.87 -8.11 0.24
N TYR A 41 5.85 -7.28 1.29
CA TYR A 41 6.31 -7.65 2.63
C TYR A 41 5.37 -8.68 3.26
N TYR A 42 4.06 -8.46 3.16
CA TYR A 42 3.03 -9.38 3.65
C TYR A 42 3.15 -10.74 2.98
N HIS A 43 3.23 -10.75 1.64
CA HIS A 43 3.42 -11.97 0.89
C HIS A 43 4.71 -12.69 1.32
N ALA A 44 5.82 -11.97 1.52
CA ALA A 44 7.08 -12.58 1.94
C ALA A 44 6.98 -13.24 3.34
N ILE A 45 6.30 -12.60 4.30
CA ILE A 45 6.01 -13.21 5.61
C ILE A 45 5.14 -14.45 5.44
N GLY A 46 4.03 -14.34 4.71
CA GLY A 46 3.12 -15.47 4.48
C GLY A 46 3.80 -16.68 3.84
N SER A 47 4.69 -16.43 2.87
CA SER A 47 5.47 -17.49 2.21
C SER A 47 6.66 -18.00 3.05
N GLY A 48 7.01 -17.33 4.15
CA GLY A 48 8.18 -17.65 4.97
C GLY A 48 9.52 -17.26 4.32
N ASP A 49 9.51 -16.34 3.35
CA ASP A 49 10.70 -15.83 2.69
C ASP A 49 11.32 -14.71 3.53
N THR A 50 12.14 -15.10 4.51
CA THR A 50 12.74 -14.19 5.48
C THR A 50 13.67 -13.16 4.81
N ALA A 51 14.42 -13.56 3.79
CA ALA A 51 15.35 -12.69 3.08
C ALA A 51 14.60 -11.59 2.32
N LYS A 52 13.52 -11.94 1.61
CA LYS A 52 12.69 -10.97 0.90
C LYS A 52 11.98 -10.02 1.86
N ALA A 53 11.41 -10.54 2.96
CA ALA A 53 10.75 -9.72 3.97
C ALA A 53 11.73 -8.69 4.57
N CYS A 54 12.89 -9.14 5.03
CA CYS A 54 13.94 -8.25 5.56
C CYS A 54 14.52 -7.31 4.52
N GLY A 55 14.51 -7.71 3.24
CA GLY A 55 14.92 -6.87 2.11
C GLY A 55 14.01 -5.67 1.88
N LEU A 56 12.75 -5.73 2.30
CA LEU A 56 11.76 -4.65 2.17
C LEU A 56 11.71 -3.69 3.37
N LEU A 57 12.40 -4.05 4.45
CA LEU A 57 12.56 -3.19 5.62
C LEU A 57 13.80 -2.30 5.48
N GLY A 58 13.67 -1.04 5.90
CA GLY A 58 14.82 -0.18 6.19
C GLY A 58 15.43 -0.52 7.55
N ASP A 59 16.58 0.06 7.88
CA ASP A 59 17.31 -0.29 9.11
C ASP A 59 16.48 -0.07 10.39
N ALA A 60 15.70 1.01 10.45
CA ALA A 60 14.77 1.28 11.54
C ALA A 60 13.67 0.19 11.65
N GLY A 61 13.08 -0.21 10.53
CA GLY A 61 12.06 -1.27 10.50
C GLY A 61 12.64 -2.62 10.92
N ARG A 62 13.86 -2.94 10.48
CA ARG A 62 14.56 -4.16 10.91
C ARG A 62 14.81 -4.17 12.41
N ALA A 63 15.27 -3.04 12.96
CA ALA A 63 15.52 -2.91 14.39
C ALA A 63 14.23 -3.03 15.20
N LYS A 64 13.14 -2.41 14.74
CA LYS A 64 11.82 -2.53 15.38
C LYS A 64 11.31 -3.97 15.38
N LEU A 65 11.38 -4.68 14.26
CA LEU A 65 10.95 -6.08 14.18
C LEU A 65 11.75 -6.97 15.14
N GLN A 66 13.08 -6.81 15.16
CA GLN A 66 13.97 -7.53 16.07
C GLN A 66 13.61 -7.27 17.53
N ALA A 67 13.36 -6.01 17.91
CA ALA A 67 12.97 -5.64 19.26
C ALA A 67 11.60 -6.21 19.65
N GLU A 68 10.60 -6.11 18.78
CA GLU A 68 9.24 -6.64 19.02
C GLU A 68 9.21 -8.16 19.17
N ARG A 69 10.04 -8.86 18.40
CA ARG A 69 10.12 -10.33 18.43
C ARG A 69 11.16 -10.86 19.40
N GLN A 70 11.97 -9.99 20.00
CA GLN A 70 13.08 -10.33 20.88
C GLN A 70 14.11 -11.25 20.20
N GLU A 71 14.36 -11.01 18.91
CA GLU A 71 15.25 -11.83 18.08
C GLU A 71 16.50 -11.04 17.67
N PRO A 72 17.67 -11.70 17.55
CA PRO A 72 18.95 -11.02 17.31
C PRO A 72 19.17 -10.59 15.86
N THR A 73 18.40 -11.16 14.92
CA THR A 73 18.50 -10.85 13.49
C THR A 73 17.11 -10.62 12.89
N CYS A 74 17.05 -9.89 11.79
CA CYS A 74 15.78 -9.67 11.10
C CYS A 74 15.17 -11.00 10.62
N GLU A 75 15.99 -11.91 10.10
CA GLU A 75 15.52 -13.18 9.56
C GLU A 75 14.94 -14.09 10.66
N ASP A 76 15.55 -14.09 11.85
CA ASP A 76 15.00 -14.80 13.02
C ASP A 76 13.69 -14.15 13.48
N ALA A 77 13.61 -12.82 13.49
CA ALA A 77 12.40 -12.07 13.80
C ALA A 77 11.25 -12.37 12.83
N VAL A 78 11.52 -12.41 11.52
CA VAL A 78 10.52 -12.82 10.51
C VAL A 78 10.13 -14.28 10.68
N ARG A 79 11.07 -15.17 11.00
CA ARG A 79 10.76 -16.59 11.23
C ARG A 79 9.87 -16.77 12.46
N SER A 80 10.17 -16.07 13.56
CA SER A 80 9.37 -16.05 14.79
C SER A 80 7.97 -15.48 14.54
N LEU A 81 7.88 -14.36 13.80
CA LEU A 81 6.60 -13.80 13.36
C LEU A 81 5.81 -14.83 12.52
N THR A 82 6.43 -15.43 11.51
CA THR A 82 5.78 -16.41 10.63
C THR A 82 5.30 -17.64 11.40
N ALA A 83 6.09 -18.12 12.37
CA ALA A 83 5.73 -19.25 13.22
C ALA A 83 4.56 -18.95 14.17
N SER A 84 4.33 -17.68 14.51
CA SER A 84 3.17 -17.26 15.31
C SER A 84 1.86 -17.23 14.54
N LEU A 85 1.91 -17.36 13.21
CA LEU A 85 0.75 -17.38 12.32
C LEU A 85 0.32 -18.82 12.02
N ASP A 86 -0.98 -19.08 12.14
CA ASP A 86 -1.56 -20.31 11.60
C ASP A 86 -1.56 -20.30 10.07
N GLN A 87 -1.83 -21.47 9.47
CA GLN A 87 -1.82 -21.62 8.02
C GLN A 87 -2.85 -20.70 7.32
N ALA A 88 -4.02 -20.48 7.93
CA ALA A 88 -5.05 -19.64 7.32
C ALA A 88 -4.61 -18.17 7.24
N LYS A 89 -3.97 -17.65 8.30
CA LYS A 89 -3.37 -16.32 8.30
C LYS A 89 -2.25 -16.20 7.29
N ARG A 90 -1.38 -17.22 7.18
CA ARG A 90 -0.32 -17.23 6.17
C ARG A 90 -0.87 -17.21 4.75
N ASP A 91 -1.90 -18.01 4.48
CA ASP A 91 -2.57 -18.03 3.18
C ASP A 91 -3.25 -16.69 2.87
N GLN A 92 -3.80 -16.02 3.88
CA GLN A 92 -4.35 -14.67 3.75
C GLN A 92 -3.26 -13.64 3.43
N LEU A 93 -2.06 -13.76 4.00
CA LEU A 93 -0.93 -12.87 3.67
C LEU A 93 -0.41 -13.08 2.24
N VAL A 94 -0.41 -14.33 1.75
CA VAL A 94 0.08 -14.67 0.41
C VAL A 94 -0.94 -14.29 -0.66
N ASN A 95 -2.21 -14.63 -0.46
CA ASN A 95 -3.25 -14.51 -1.49
C ASN A 95 -4.15 -13.29 -1.31
N GLY A 96 -4.18 -12.70 -0.12
CA GLY A 96 -4.99 -11.53 0.18
C GLY A 96 -4.35 -10.25 -0.37
N GLU A 97 -5.21 -9.31 -0.75
CA GLU A 97 -4.79 -7.95 -1.04
C GLU A 97 -4.87 -7.13 0.24
N ILE A 98 -3.82 -6.35 0.54
CA ILE A 98 -3.88 -5.35 1.59
C ILE A 98 -4.92 -4.30 1.20
N THR A 99 -5.73 -3.88 2.18
CA THR A 99 -6.67 -2.79 1.97
C THR A 99 -6.09 -1.54 2.62
N VAL A 100 -5.67 -0.59 1.78
CA VAL A 100 -5.24 0.73 2.21
C VAL A 100 -6.49 1.57 2.44
N ASN A 101 -6.70 2.00 3.68
CA ASN A 101 -7.79 2.89 4.06
C ASN A 101 -7.47 4.35 3.74
N ASP A 102 -6.23 4.77 4.02
CA ASP A 102 -5.77 6.14 3.77
C ASP A 102 -4.26 6.16 3.50
N SER A 103 -3.78 7.18 2.82
CA SER A 103 -2.36 7.38 2.52
C SER A 103 -2.02 8.87 2.56
N ALA A 104 -1.01 9.23 3.33
CA ALA A 104 -0.44 10.58 3.33
C ALA A 104 1.04 10.52 2.98
N SER A 105 1.51 11.45 2.14
CA SER A 105 2.87 11.45 1.64
C SER A 105 3.48 12.85 1.71
N THR A 106 4.75 12.90 2.09
CA THR A 106 5.66 14.03 1.92
C THR A 106 6.73 13.65 0.89
N PHE A 107 7.74 14.51 0.67
CA PHE A 107 8.82 14.22 -0.29
C PHE A 107 9.63 12.95 0.07
N SER A 108 9.80 12.64 1.35
CA SER A 108 10.68 11.54 1.81
C SER A 108 9.97 10.46 2.62
N ARG A 109 8.73 10.70 3.06
CA ARG A 109 7.98 9.83 3.96
C ARG A 109 6.56 9.64 3.46
N LYS A 110 6.07 8.40 3.49
CA LYS A 110 4.70 8.02 3.22
C LYS A 110 4.15 7.24 4.41
N GLU A 111 2.93 7.55 4.82
CA GLU A 111 2.18 6.88 5.86
C GLU A 111 0.95 6.25 5.23
N ILE A 112 0.81 4.93 5.38
CA ILE A 112 -0.29 4.14 4.87
C ILE A 112 -1.08 3.62 6.05
N THR A 113 -2.36 3.98 6.12
CA THR A 113 -3.30 3.43 7.09
C THR A 113 -3.94 2.20 6.49
N LEU A 114 -3.85 1.06 7.17
CA LEU A 114 -4.53 -0.17 6.78
C LEU A 114 -5.93 -0.22 7.38
N THR A 115 -6.84 -0.95 6.74
CA THR A 115 -8.18 -1.19 7.30
C THR A 115 -8.08 -2.05 8.57
N ASP A 116 -8.97 -1.80 9.53
CA ASP A 116 -9.11 -2.63 10.73
C ASP A 116 -9.30 -4.12 10.35
N GLY A 117 -8.54 -5.01 11.00
CA GLY A 117 -8.53 -6.45 10.70
C GLY A 117 -7.29 -6.94 9.94
N ASP A 118 -6.27 -6.10 9.83
CA ASP A 118 -4.97 -6.49 9.30
C ASP A 118 -4.40 -7.75 9.98
N VAL A 119 -3.89 -8.70 9.19
CA VAL A 119 -3.43 -10.01 9.69
C VAL A 119 -2.25 -9.89 10.64
N LEU A 120 -1.39 -8.89 10.44
CA LEU A 120 -0.23 -8.61 11.28
C LEU A 120 -0.56 -7.63 12.41
N GLY A 121 -1.77 -7.07 12.43
CA GLY A 121 -2.21 -6.08 13.40
C GLY A 121 -1.62 -4.69 13.19
N TYR A 122 -1.06 -4.41 12.01
CA TYR A 122 -0.53 -3.08 11.70
C TYR A 122 -1.66 -2.13 11.33
N VAL A 123 -1.71 -0.97 11.99
CA VAL A 123 -2.74 0.06 11.74
C VAL A 123 -2.21 1.15 10.81
N VAL A 124 -0.99 1.61 11.05
CA VAL A 124 -0.27 2.57 10.21
C VAL A 124 1.07 1.96 9.86
N ILE A 125 1.48 2.05 8.60
CA ILE A 125 2.79 1.63 8.12
C ILE A 125 3.48 2.85 7.53
N VAL A 126 4.73 3.05 7.94
CA VAL A 126 5.58 4.13 7.48
C VAL A 126 6.56 3.59 6.45
N LEU A 127 6.58 4.25 5.30
CA LEU A 127 7.51 3.98 4.22
C LEU A 127 8.36 5.21 3.96
N GLU A 128 9.63 4.98 3.69
CA GLU A 128 10.56 6.03 3.28
C GLU A 128 11.33 5.60 2.05
N VAL A 129 11.68 6.57 1.20
CA VAL A 129 12.47 6.32 0.00
C VAL A 129 13.95 6.51 0.31
N HIS A 130 14.70 5.41 0.29
CA HIS A 130 16.13 5.38 0.51
C HIS A 130 16.82 4.86 -0.75
N ASN A 131 17.75 5.65 -1.32
CA ASN A 131 18.48 5.30 -2.55
C ASN A 131 17.56 4.94 -3.74
N GLY A 132 16.43 5.63 -3.89
CA GLY A 132 15.45 5.38 -4.94
C GLY A 132 14.58 4.14 -4.73
N ARG A 133 14.67 3.49 -3.57
CA ARG A 133 13.85 2.34 -3.19
C ARG A 133 13.01 2.67 -1.97
N GLU A 134 11.73 2.37 -2.04
CA GLU A 134 10.83 2.44 -0.89
C GLU A 134 11.10 1.28 0.07
N ALA A 135 11.15 1.58 1.37
CA ALA A 135 11.33 0.60 2.41
C ALA A 135 10.44 0.92 3.62
N ILE A 136 9.95 -0.11 4.30
CA ILE A 136 9.17 0.04 5.54
C ILE A 136 10.15 0.37 6.66
N THR A 137 9.94 1.50 7.34
CA THR A 137 10.82 1.98 8.41
C THR A 137 10.18 1.95 9.78
N ASP A 138 8.85 1.95 9.85
CA ASP A 138 8.11 1.92 11.11
C ASP A 138 6.65 1.45 10.89
N TRP A 139 5.95 1.12 11.97
CA TRP A 139 4.52 0.78 11.96
C TRP A 139 3.89 0.97 13.34
N GLY A 140 2.57 1.18 13.41
CA GLY A 140 1.85 1.42 14.67
C GLY A 140 1.27 2.83 14.75
N ARG A 141 0.30 3.04 15.64
CA ARG A 141 -0.37 4.36 15.77
C ARG A 141 0.59 5.44 16.25
N GLU A 142 1.58 5.06 17.05
CA GLU A 142 2.64 5.93 17.53
C GLU A 142 3.54 6.47 16.41
N SER A 143 3.55 5.80 15.26
CA SER A 143 4.36 6.17 14.09
C SER A 143 3.67 7.19 13.18
N GLN A 144 2.41 7.53 13.45
CA GLN A 144 1.60 8.46 12.66
C GLN A 144 2.00 9.92 12.96
N GLN A 145 2.63 10.59 12.00
CA GLN A 145 3.14 11.94 12.16
C GLN A 145 2.48 12.94 11.20
N ILE A 146 2.18 12.53 9.97
CA ILE A 146 1.63 13.43 8.96
C ILE A 146 0.16 13.73 9.27
N PHE A 147 -0.61 12.69 9.58
CA PHE A 147 -2.03 12.83 9.89
C PHE A 147 -2.31 13.50 11.25
N SER A 148 -1.33 13.51 12.17
CA SER A 148 -1.47 14.06 13.52
C SER A 148 -1.26 15.58 13.60
N GLY A 149 -0.86 16.22 12.49
CA GLY A 149 -0.52 17.65 12.42
C GLY A 149 -1.53 18.53 11.68
N GLY A 150 -2.75 18.05 11.44
CA GLY A 150 -3.83 18.76 10.74
C GLY A 150 -4.83 19.45 11.66
#